data_AF-A0A5B6YH97-F1
#
_entry.id   AF-A0A5B6YH97-F1
#
_cell.length_a   1.000
_cell.length_b   1.000
_cell.length_c   1.000
_cell.angle_alpha   90.00
_cell.angle_beta   90.00
_cell.angle_gamma   90.00
#
_symmetry.space_group_name_H-M   'P 1'
#
loop_
_entity.id
_entity.type
_entity.pdbx_description
1 polymer ?
#
loop_
_entity_poly.entity_id
_entity_poly.type
_entity_poly.pdbx_seq_one_letter_code
_entity_poly.pdbx_strand_id
1 'polypeptide(L)'
;VKLDVGQIPNLKEFVSHLTQTMHSSVPGSLVIWYDSITVDGKLKWQDQLNANNKPFFDICDGIFINYTWKEDYPKLSAAVAGDRKFDVYMGIDVFGRGAYGGGQWNTNVALDVLKKDDVSAAIFAPGWVYETKQPPDFQTAQNRWWALVEKSWGILQNYPRVLPFYSNFDQGHGYHFTVDGGQVLNAPWNNISSQSFQPSLEFSGDPSPDTIQVLVDFKEASYSGGGNITFKGTLEDNAYFTTRLFQGELLLADLPVHFIYSVKSDGSCLVGLSLEFSSTMKERTSVLLASWGRTLLTMNQFSSKFSKVIMPRQVTHSVSAPGWVIQESSIAMNGHTLTEIHAVCYRSKPELNELRLESGSNGQDYSLRRSPEYFAMLGHITVKTSIQNLDFLPSTSWLVEGQYIKWTSGSQGSKSLSVKIIWKLKDGDASLFPEYNIYAEKPGRTLEGVQEYLGVAQVEAFYVSDLVVPSGTSSVRFIIQVCNVDGTCQKL
;
A
#
# COMPACT_ATOMS: atom_id res chain seq x y z
N VAL A 1 -15.53 34.02 18.10
CA VAL A 1 -16.18 34.48 16.84
C VAL A 1 -17.69 34.51 17.07
N LYS A 2 -18.39 35.53 16.55
CA LYS A 2 -19.85 35.66 16.63
C LYS A 2 -20.35 36.14 15.27
N LEU A 3 -21.12 35.31 14.59
CA LEU A 3 -21.85 35.67 13.38
C LEU A 3 -23.11 36.44 13.79
N ASP A 4 -23.49 37.44 12.99
CA ASP A 4 -24.79 38.09 13.15
C ASP A 4 -25.90 37.05 12.95
N VAL A 5 -26.88 37.01 13.87
CA VAL A 5 -28.02 36.09 13.81
C VAL A 5 -28.80 36.30 12.51
N GLY A 6 -28.85 37.53 11.99
CA GLY A 6 -29.46 37.83 10.70
C GLY A 6 -28.81 37.12 9.50
N GLN A 7 -27.57 36.63 9.64
CA GLN A 7 -26.85 35.90 8.60
C GLN A 7 -27.01 34.38 8.69
N ILE A 8 -27.62 33.86 9.76
CA ILE A 8 -27.85 32.40 9.90
C ILE A 8 -28.72 31.82 8.78
N PRO A 9 -29.79 32.49 8.32
CA PRO A 9 -30.52 32.02 7.13
C PRO A 9 -29.63 31.90 5.89
N ASN A 10 -28.76 32.88 5.64
CA ASN A 10 -27.83 32.85 4.49
C ASN A 10 -26.82 31.72 4.60
N LEU A 11 -26.30 31.46 5.81
CA LEU A 11 -25.37 30.35 6.04
C LEU A 11 -26.04 28.99 5.81
N LYS A 12 -27.28 28.82 6.27
CA LYS A 12 -28.07 27.60 6.00
C LYS A 12 -28.33 27.43 4.51
N GLU A 13 -28.74 28.50 3.83
CA GLU A 13 -28.94 28.47 2.37
C GLU A 13 -27.66 28.06 1.64
N PHE A 14 -26.52 28.66 2.02
CA PHE A 14 -25.22 28.30 1.45
C PHE A 14 -24.87 26.82 1.64
N VAL A 15 -25.02 26.29 2.86
CA VAL A 15 -24.73 24.88 3.15
C VAL A 15 -25.62 23.96 2.32
N SER A 16 -26.93 24.23 2.28
CA SER A 16 -27.88 23.42 1.51
C SER A 16 -27.57 23.47 0.01
N HIS A 17 -27.30 24.66 -0.53
CA HIS A 17 -26.97 24.83 -1.94
C HIS A 17 -25.64 24.16 -2.31
N LEU A 18 -24.62 24.27 -1.44
CA LEU A 18 -23.34 23.59 -1.62
C LEU A 18 -23.53 22.07 -1.66
N THR A 19 -24.29 21.49 -0.73
CA THR A 19 -24.59 20.06 -0.70
C THR A 19 -25.23 19.59 -2.02
N GLN A 20 -26.31 20.26 -2.46
CA GLN A 20 -27.00 19.90 -3.70
C GLN A 20 -26.10 20.04 -4.94
N THR A 21 -25.29 21.10 -4.99
CA THR A 21 -24.37 21.37 -6.11
C THR A 21 -23.25 20.34 -6.16
N MET A 22 -22.70 19.96 -5.01
CA MET A 22 -21.65 18.95 -4.91
C MET A 22 -22.16 17.59 -5.38
N HIS A 23 -23.33 17.14 -4.93
CA HIS A 23 -23.92 15.88 -5.39
C HIS A 23 -24.19 15.86 -6.89
N SER A 24 -24.61 17.00 -7.46
CA SER A 24 -24.87 17.13 -8.90
C SER A 24 -23.59 17.13 -9.73
N SER A 25 -22.51 17.72 -9.21
CA SER A 25 -21.24 17.89 -9.92
C SER A 25 -20.30 16.71 -9.75
N VAL A 26 -20.33 16.07 -8.57
CA VAL A 26 -19.46 14.96 -8.16
C VAL A 26 -20.32 13.93 -7.42
N PRO A 27 -20.96 12.98 -8.14
CA PRO A 27 -21.75 11.93 -7.52
C PRO A 27 -20.97 11.19 -6.42
N GLY A 28 -21.57 11.05 -5.25
CA GLY A 28 -20.94 10.43 -4.08
C GLY A 28 -20.12 11.38 -3.20
N SER A 29 -19.98 12.66 -3.55
CA SER A 29 -19.39 13.67 -2.66
C SER A 29 -20.20 13.85 -1.37
N LEU A 30 -19.54 14.26 -0.28
CA LEU A 30 -20.18 14.57 0.99
C LEU A 30 -19.82 15.98 1.46
N VAL A 31 -20.79 16.69 2.01
CA VAL A 31 -20.63 17.96 2.72
C VAL A 31 -20.90 17.73 4.20
N ILE A 32 -19.87 17.90 5.04
CA ILE A 32 -19.92 17.63 6.47
C ILE A 32 -19.79 18.95 7.23
N TRP A 33 -20.75 19.24 8.10
CA TRP A 33 -20.74 20.41 8.97
C TRP A 33 -19.87 20.16 10.21
N TYR A 34 -19.04 21.12 10.63
CA TYR A 34 -18.33 21.01 11.92
C TYR A 34 -19.15 21.68 13.02
N ASP A 35 -19.35 20.99 14.15
CA ASP A 35 -20.03 21.50 15.35
C ASP A 35 -19.35 22.78 15.85
N SER A 36 -19.81 23.95 15.41
CA SER A 36 -19.11 25.21 15.62
C SER A 36 -20.08 26.37 15.83
N ILE A 37 -20.58 26.96 14.74
CA ILE A 37 -21.56 28.03 14.79
C ILE A 37 -22.94 27.42 15.07
N THR A 38 -23.60 27.91 16.12
CA THR A 38 -24.98 27.52 16.43
C THR A 38 -25.99 28.34 15.64
N VAL A 39 -27.27 27.94 15.70
CA VAL A 39 -28.39 28.72 15.15
C VAL A 39 -28.52 30.15 15.71
N ASP A 40 -27.85 30.45 16.83
CA ASP A 40 -27.78 31.79 17.43
C ASP A 40 -26.57 32.60 16.94
N GLY A 41 -25.84 32.13 15.93
CA GLY A 41 -24.64 32.81 15.42
C GLY A 41 -23.43 32.76 16.34
N LYS A 42 -23.44 31.95 17.40
CA LYS A 42 -22.33 31.86 18.36
C LYS A 42 -21.40 30.73 17.97
N LEU A 43 -20.09 30.99 17.95
CA LEU A 43 -19.09 29.92 17.98
C LEU A 43 -19.14 29.27 19.36
N LYS A 44 -19.82 28.13 19.44
CA LYS A 44 -19.99 27.36 20.66
C LYS A 44 -20.16 25.88 20.29
N TRP A 45 -19.08 25.13 20.43
CA TRP A 45 -19.10 23.68 20.33
C TRP A 45 -20.12 23.11 21.32
N GLN A 46 -21.00 22.26 20.82
CA GLN A 46 -22.01 21.59 21.63
C GLN A 46 -21.51 20.26 22.18
N ASP A 47 -20.48 19.70 21.54
CA ASP A 47 -19.91 18.38 21.81
C ASP A 47 -20.93 17.23 21.63
N GLN A 48 -22.08 17.53 21.02
CA GLN A 48 -23.14 16.58 20.70
C GLN A 48 -24.06 17.17 19.62
N LEU A 49 -24.78 16.32 18.90
CA LEU A 49 -25.88 16.76 18.04
C LEU A 49 -27.08 17.13 18.91
N ASN A 50 -27.56 18.36 18.79
CA ASN A 50 -28.75 18.84 19.52
C ASN A 50 -29.45 19.97 18.76
N ALA A 51 -30.50 20.57 19.34
CA ALA A 51 -31.28 21.62 18.69
C ALA A 51 -30.47 22.84 18.19
N ASN A 52 -29.30 23.11 18.78
CA ASN A 52 -28.48 24.27 18.43
C ASN A 52 -27.66 24.10 17.14
N ASN A 53 -27.39 22.86 16.72
CA ASN A 53 -26.62 22.53 15.52
C ASN A 53 -27.36 21.59 14.54
N LYS A 54 -28.43 20.91 14.98
CA LYS A 54 -29.25 20.01 14.15
C LYS A 54 -29.77 20.65 12.86
N PRO A 55 -30.20 21.92 12.83
CA PRO A 55 -30.65 22.53 11.57
C PRO A 55 -29.56 22.65 10.50
N PHE A 56 -28.27 22.56 10.84
CA PHE A 56 -27.18 22.47 9.86
C PHE A 56 -26.96 21.02 9.42
N PHE A 57 -27.01 20.07 10.36
CA PHE A 57 -26.94 18.63 10.06
C PHE A 57 -28.07 18.16 9.12
N ASP A 58 -29.28 18.69 9.30
CA ASP A 58 -30.45 18.29 8.50
C ASP A 58 -30.38 18.71 7.03
N ILE A 59 -29.49 19.64 6.68
CA ILE A 59 -29.36 20.21 5.33
C ILE A 59 -28.03 19.84 4.65
N CYS A 60 -27.22 19.00 5.27
CA CYS A 60 -25.97 18.46 4.71
C CYS A 60 -25.83 16.95 5.00
N ASP A 61 -24.73 16.35 4.57
CA ASP A 61 -24.57 14.89 4.58
C ASP A 61 -24.17 14.31 5.94
N GLY A 62 -23.55 15.12 6.81
CA GLY A 62 -23.27 14.72 8.18
C GLY A 62 -22.71 15.84 9.04
N ILE A 63 -22.38 15.51 10.28
CA ILE A 63 -21.80 16.45 11.24
C ILE A 63 -20.57 15.86 11.93
N PHE A 64 -19.47 16.61 11.90
CA PHE A 64 -18.29 16.39 12.72
C PHE A 64 -18.52 17.06 14.08
N ILE A 65 -18.78 16.27 15.12
CA ILE A 65 -18.97 16.75 16.48
C ILE A 65 -17.61 17.05 17.12
N ASN A 66 -17.52 18.16 17.86
CA ASN A 66 -16.29 18.56 18.54
C ASN A 66 -15.83 17.53 19.57
N TYR A 67 -14.54 17.49 19.84
CA TYR A 67 -13.88 16.36 20.51
C TYR A 67 -13.90 16.41 22.05
N THR A 68 -14.56 17.38 22.70
CA THR A 68 -14.65 17.48 24.18
C THR A 68 -15.93 16.88 24.78
N TRP A 69 -16.51 15.88 24.10
CA TRP A 69 -17.75 15.21 24.49
C TRP A 69 -17.62 14.31 25.71
N LYS A 70 -18.77 14.01 26.32
CA LYS A 70 -18.89 13.17 27.53
C LYS A 70 -19.51 11.82 27.19
N GLU A 71 -19.35 10.84 28.07
CA GLU A 71 -19.74 9.45 27.83
C GLU A 71 -21.16 9.25 27.27
N ASP A 72 -22.17 9.99 27.75
CA ASP A 72 -23.55 9.85 27.27
C ASP A 72 -23.84 10.61 25.95
N TYR A 73 -22.96 11.51 25.52
CA TYR A 73 -23.21 12.40 24.38
C TYR A 73 -23.30 11.68 23.02
N PRO A 74 -22.51 10.64 22.72
CA PRO A 74 -22.70 9.80 21.54
C PRO A 74 -24.11 9.21 21.46
N LYS A 75 -24.56 8.52 22.51
CA LYS A 75 -25.92 7.97 22.61
C LYS A 75 -27.02 9.03 22.45
N LEU A 76 -26.87 10.19 23.10
CA LEU A 76 -27.82 11.30 22.97
C LEU A 76 -27.86 11.85 21.53
N SER A 77 -26.70 11.96 20.89
CA SER A 77 -26.59 12.40 19.50
C SER A 77 -27.24 11.41 18.54
N ALA A 78 -27.02 10.10 18.75
CA ALA A 78 -27.68 9.04 17.99
C ALA A 78 -29.21 9.14 18.08
N ALA A 79 -29.74 9.38 19.28
CA ALA A 79 -31.17 9.53 19.50
C ALA A 79 -31.75 10.76 18.77
N VAL A 80 -30.98 11.87 18.70
CA VAL A 80 -31.38 13.08 17.96
C VAL A 80 -31.29 12.87 16.45
N ALA A 81 -30.32 12.10 15.97
CA ALA A 81 -30.11 11.81 14.55
C ALA A 81 -31.11 10.80 13.98
N GLY A 82 -31.62 9.89 14.82
CA GLY A 82 -32.51 8.81 14.38
C GLY A 82 -31.80 7.87 13.39
N ASP A 83 -32.41 7.65 12.23
CA ASP A 83 -31.85 6.78 11.19
C ASP A 83 -30.51 7.28 10.63
N ARG A 84 -30.21 8.58 10.79
CA ARG A 84 -28.95 9.20 10.35
C ARG A 84 -27.84 9.16 11.41
N LYS A 85 -27.93 8.29 12.41
CA LYS A 85 -26.93 8.18 13.50
C LYS A 85 -25.49 7.95 13.04
N PHE A 86 -25.28 7.30 11.89
CA PHE A 86 -23.94 7.10 11.31
C PHE A 86 -23.41 8.32 10.53
N ASP A 87 -24.25 9.33 10.29
CA ASP A 87 -23.83 10.63 9.75
C ASP A 87 -23.35 11.58 10.86
N VAL A 88 -23.39 11.13 12.12
CA VAL A 88 -22.80 11.81 13.28
C VAL A 88 -21.40 11.25 13.52
N TYR A 89 -20.38 12.05 13.22
CA TYR A 89 -18.98 11.69 13.40
C TYR A 89 -18.47 12.33 14.70
N MET A 90 -18.39 11.55 15.77
CA MET A 90 -17.91 12.03 17.06
C MET A 90 -16.39 12.22 17.04
N GLY A 91 -15.94 13.45 17.23
CA GLY A 91 -14.53 13.82 17.11
C GLY A 91 -13.65 13.21 18.21
N ILE A 92 -12.47 12.73 17.85
CA ILE A 92 -11.44 12.26 18.78
C ILE A 92 -10.14 13.00 18.46
N ASP A 93 -9.73 13.95 19.30
CA ASP A 93 -8.43 14.60 19.16
C ASP A 93 -7.30 13.70 19.67
N VAL A 94 -6.50 13.18 18.75
CA VAL A 94 -5.40 12.26 19.06
C VAL A 94 -4.29 12.94 19.86
N PHE A 95 -4.16 14.28 19.83
CA PHE A 95 -3.24 14.97 20.75
C PHE A 95 -3.73 14.94 22.22
N GLY A 96 -5.00 14.62 22.45
CA GLY A 96 -5.56 14.46 23.79
C GLY A 96 -6.02 15.76 24.45
N ARG A 97 -6.26 16.85 23.71
CA ARG A 97 -6.64 18.16 24.28
C ARG A 97 -8.11 18.19 24.67
N GLY A 98 -8.43 17.49 25.76
CA GLY A 98 -9.79 17.34 26.27
C GLY A 98 -10.61 16.23 25.59
N ALA A 99 -9.97 15.39 24.77
CA ALA A 99 -10.60 14.22 24.16
C ALA A 99 -11.05 13.22 25.23
N TYR A 100 -12.22 12.61 25.04
CA TYR A 100 -12.64 11.47 25.85
C TYR A 100 -11.58 10.36 25.77
N GLY A 101 -11.22 9.77 26.92
CA GLY A 101 -10.13 8.80 27.02
C GLY A 101 -8.71 9.39 26.92
N GLY A 102 -8.55 10.69 26.62
CA GLY A 102 -7.27 11.39 26.61
C GLY A 102 -6.46 11.30 25.31
N GLY A 103 -7.01 10.74 24.23
CA GLY A 103 -6.34 10.62 22.93
C GLY A 103 -5.06 9.77 22.98
N GLN A 104 -4.09 10.07 22.11
CA GLN A 104 -2.76 9.45 22.08
C GLN A 104 -2.86 7.91 22.00
N TRP A 105 -2.14 7.20 22.86
CA TRP A 105 -2.19 5.74 23.03
C TRP A 105 -3.50 5.21 23.64
N ASN A 106 -4.40 6.09 24.09
CA ASN A 106 -5.71 5.75 24.64
C ASN A 106 -6.86 6.10 23.68
N THR A 107 -6.57 6.41 22.40
CA THR A 107 -7.60 6.74 21.38
C THR A 107 -8.68 5.67 21.28
N ASN A 108 -8.32 4.40 21.46
CA ASN A 108 -9.24 3.27 21.47
C ASN A 108 -10.35 3.37 22.52
N VAL A 109 -10.09 4.01 23.66
CA VAL A 109 -11.10 4.19 24.72
C VAL A 109 -12.31 4.97 24.22
N ALA A 110 -12.07 6.02 23.42
CA ALA A 110 -13.15 6.76 22.78
C ALA A 110 -13.85 5.89 21.72
N LEU A 111 -13.08 5.20 20.87
CA LEU A 111 -13.63 4.32 19.83
C LEU A 111 -14.57 3.24 20.42
N ASP A 112 -14.21 2.61 21.53
CA ASP A 112 -15.03 1.57 22.14
C ASP A 112 -16.40 2.11 22.60
N VAL A 113 -16.45 3.34 23.13
CA VAL A 113 -17.71 4.01 23.51
C VAL A 113 -18.54 4.33 22.28
N LEU A 114 -17.94 4.92 21.24
CA LEU A 114 -18.66 5.29 20.02
C LEU A 114 -19.24 4.08 19.30
N LYS A 115 -18.48 2.97 19.26
CA LYS A 115 -18.94 1.71 18.67
C LYS A 115 -20.11 1.10 19.43
N LYS A 116 -20.06 1.14 20.76
CA LYS A 116 -21.14 0.68 21.64
C LYS A 116 -22.42 1.49 21.45
N ASP A 117 -22.30 2.80 21.25
CA ASP A 117 -23.43 3.73 21.10
C ASP A 117 -23.91 3.89 19.66
N ASP A 118 -23.33 3.12 18.73
CA ASP A 118 -23.80 2.96 17.34
C ASP A 118 -23.80 4.27 16.53
N VAL A 119 -22.70 5.04 16.67
CA VAL A 119 -22.40 6.26 15.90
C VAL A 119 -21.03 6.16 15.22
N SER A 120 -20.76 7.09 14.29
CA SER A 120 -19.46 7.17 13.60
C SER A 120 -18.41 7.91 14.43
N ALA A 121 -17.13 7.66 14.14
CA ALA A 121 -15.99 8.32 14.74
C ALA A 121 -15.30 9.26 13.75
N ALA A 122 -14.73 10.36 14.26
CA ALA A 122 -13.94 11.31 13.49
C ALA A 122 -12.55 11.48 14.14
N ILE A 123 -11.54 10.77 13.64
CA ILE A 123 -10.18 10.82 14.20
C ILE A 123 -9.49 12.10 13.75
N PHE A 124 -9.29 13.03 14.68
CA PHE A 124 -8.64 14.32 14.44
C PHE A 124 -7.16 14.27 14.79
N ALA A 125 -6.32 14.76 13.86
CA ALA A 125 -4.87 14.85 14.01
C ALA A 125 -4.14 13.52 14.34
N PRO A 126 -4.39 12.41 13.62
CA PRO A 126 -3.63 11.16 13.80
C PRO A 126 -2.13 11.31 13.49
N GLY A 127 -1.73 12.40 12.83
CA GLY A 127 -0.34 12.81 12.63
C GLY A 127 0.46 12.98 13.93
N TRP A 128 -0.21 13.00 15.10
CA TRP A 128 0.42 12.97 16.42
C TRP A 128 1.58 11.97 16.54
N VAL A 129 1.44 10.76 15.99
CA VAL A 129 2.49 9.72 16.06
C VAL A 129 3.80 10.22 15.43
N TYR A 130 3.70 10.81 14.23
CA TYR A 130 4.83 11.36 13.48
C TYR A 130 5.35 12.65 14.12
N GLU A 131 4.46 13.61 14.38
CA GLU A 131 4.80 14.96 14.85
C GLU A 131 5.46 14.96 16.23
N THR A 132 5.10 14.00 17.08
CA THR A 132 5.67 13.86 18.43
C THR A 132 6.81 12.86 18.51
N LYS A 133 7.22 12.27 17.37
CA LYS A 133 8.33 11.32 17.25
C LYS A 133 8.21 10.17 18.26
N GLN A 134 7.03 9.53 18.28
CA GLN A 134 6.79 8.41 19.19
C GLN A 134 7.85 7.31 19.00
N PRO A 135 8.41 6.77 20.11
CA PRO A 135 9.44 5.74 20.03
C PRO A 135 8.87 4.38 19.62
N PRO A 136 9.72 3.43 19.18
CA PRO A 136 11.16 3.59 18.93
C PRO A 136 11.47 4.32 17.61
N ASP A 137 10.55 4.24 16.65
CA ASP A 137 10.60 4.88 15.35
C ASP A 137 9.16 5.08 14.83
N PHE A 138 9.00 5.92 13.81
CA PHE A 138 7.69 6.24 13.26
C PHE A 138 6.93 5.00 12.78
N GLN A 139 7.57 4.07 12.08
CA GLN A 139 6.87 2.94 11.48
C GLN A 139 6.35 1.98 12.54
N THR A 140 7.17 1.65 13.53
CA THR A 140 6.77 0.80 14.65
C THR A 140 5.66 1.46 15.47
N ALA A 141 5.80 2.76 15.78
CA ALA A 141 4.79 3.49 16.54
C ALA A 141 3.47 3.64 15.77
N GLN A 142 3.53 3.89 14.46
CA GLN A 142 2.38 4.01 13.57
C GLN A 142 1.60 2.70 13.51
N ASN A 143 2.29 1.59 13.26
CA ASN A 143 1.66 0.27 13.21
C ASN A 143 1.03 -0.10 14.55
N ARG A 144 1.73 0.19 15.67
CA ARG A 144 1.18 -0.03 17.01
C ARG A 144 -0.08 0.80 17.24
N TRP A 145 -0.09 2.07 16.82
CA TRP A 145 -1.22 2.96 17.05
C TRP A 145 -2.44 2.55 16.21
N TRP A 146 -2.25 2.22 14.93
CA TRP A 146 -3.34 1.72 14.09
C TRP A 146 -3.84 0.35 14.56
N ALA A 147 -2.99 -0.54 15.06
CA ALA A 147 -3.42 -1.81 15.64
C ALA A 147 -4.38 -1.62 16.84
N LEU A 148 -4.23 -0.54 17.63
CA LEU A 148 -5.18 -0.19 18.69
C LEU A 148 -6.54 0.22 18.12
N VAL A 149 -6.54 0.99 17.03
CA VAL A 149 -7.76 1.39 16.31
C VAL A 149 -8.44 0.15 15.72
N GLU A 150 -7.69 -0.70 15.02
CA GLU A 150 -8.18 -1.92 14.39
C GLU A 150 -8.80 -2.88 15.39
N LYS A 151 -8.17 -3.08 16.56
CA LYS A 151 -8.71 -3.94 17.62
C LYS A 151 -10.09 -3.48 18.11
N SER A 152 -10.32 -2.17 18.10
CA SER A 152 -11.53 -1.55 18.66
C SER A 152 -12.62 -1.42 17.58
N TRP A 153 -12.25 -0.89 16.42
CA TRP A 153 -13.17 -0.56 15.33
C TRP A 153 -13.34 -1.67 14.30
N GLY A 154 -12.31 -2.51 14.11
CA GLY A 154 -12.23 -3.50 13.03
C GLY A 154 -11.67 -2.93 11.73
N ILE A 155 -11.42 -3.80 10.75
CA ILE A 155 -10.98 -3.46 9.40
C ILE A 155 -12.03 -3.96 8.41
N LEU A 156 -12.44 -3.09 7.49
CA LEU A 156 -13.36 -3.45 6.38
C LEU A 156 -12.64 -3.60 5.04
N GLN A 157 -11.34 -3.29 4.97
CA GLN A 157 -10.55 -3.46 3.76
C GLN A 157 -10.48 -4.94 3.40
N ASN A 158 -10.89 -5.26 2.18
CA ASN A 158 -10.71 -6.58 1.60
C ASN A 158 -10.26 -6.41 0.15
N TYR A 159 -9.13 -7.01 -0.20
CA TYR A 159 -8.59 -7.12 -1.55
C TYR A 159 -7.76 -8.40 -1.68
N PRO A 160 -7.70 -9.01 -2.87
CA PRO A 160 -8.34 -8.57 -4.11
C PRO A 160 -9.86 -8.82 -4.14
N ARG A 161 -10.61 -7.92 -4.79
CA ARG A 161 -12.03 -8.10 -5.15
C ARG A 161 -12.24 -8.16 -6.67
N VAL A 162 -11.35 -7.53 -7.41
CA VAL A 162 -11.37 -7.43 -8.87
C VAL A 162 -9.97 -7.72 -9.41
N LEU A 163 -9.90 -8.11 -10.68
CA LEU A 163 -8.66 -8.35 -11.41
C LEU A 163 -8.46 -7.29 -12.50
N PRO A 164 -7.21 -6.93 -12.84
CA PRO A 164 -5.99 -7.39 -12.18
C PRO A 164 -5.82 -6.78 -10.79
N PHE A 165 -5.08 -7.47 -9.93
CA PHE A 165 -4.63 -6.97 -8.63
C PHE A 165 -3.10 -6.97 -8.61
N TYR A 166 -2.51 -5.85 -8.23
CA TYR A 166 -1.07 -5.68 -8.13
C TYR A 166 -0.71 -5.06 -6.80
N SER A 167 0.34 -5.57 -6.15
CA SER A 167 1.01 -4.86 -5.08
C SER A 167 2.52 -5.05 -5.10
N ASN A 168 3.27 -3.95 -5.04
CA ASN A 168 4.71 -3.90 -4.73
C ASN A 168 4.97 -3.43 -3.28
N PHE A 169 3.91 -3.31 -2.47
CA PHE A 169 3.97 -2.88 -1.07
C PHE A 169 4.54 -1.46 -0.84
N ASP A 170 4.67 -0.65 -1.88
CA ASP A 170 5.17 0.72 -1.76
C ASP A 170 4.20 1.59 -0.94
N GLN A 171 4.72 2.36 0.02
CA GLN A 171 3.94 3.29 0.85
C GLN A 171 3.94 4.73 0.30
N GLY A 172 4.45 4.93 -0.91
CA GLY A 172 4.63 6.24 -1.52
C GLY A 172 5.84 6.99 -0.96
N HIS A 173 6.84 6.26 -0.45
CA HIS A 173 8.13 6.81 -0.05
C HIS A 173 9.19 5.70 0.05
N GLY A 174 10.47 6.09 0.02
CA GLY A 174 11.57 5.15 0.17
C GLY A 174 12.93 5.84 0.21
N TYR A 175 13.99 5.06 0.40
CA TYR A 175 15.39 5.53 0.37
C TYR A 175 16.09 5.26 -0.97
N HIS A 176 15.43 4.46 -1.82
CA HIS A 176 15.81 4.11 -3.18
C HIS A 176 14.55 3.89 -4.00
N PHE A 177 14.68 3.86 -5.33
CA PHE A 177 13.61 3.48 -6.23
C PHE A 177 14.13 2.42 -7.21
N THR A 178 13.36 1.36 -7.40
CA THR A 178 13.71 0.22 -8.25
C THR A 178 12.63 0.01 -9.30
N VAL A 179 13.04 -0.36 -10.51
CA VAL A 179 12.13 -0.81 -11.59
C VAL A 179 12.61 -2.19 -12.04
N ASP A 180 11.73 -3.18 -11.99
CA ASP A 180 12.03 -4.57 -12.36
C ASP A 180 13.31 -5.15 -11.73
N GLY A 181 13.57 -4.84 -10.47
CA GLY A 181 14.75 -5.25 -9.70
C GLY A 181 16.03 -4.44 -9.97
N GLY A 182 16.01 -3.55 -10.97
CA GLY A 182 17.09 -2.62 -11.28
C GLY A 182 16.92 -1.30 -10.52
N GLN A 183 17.86 -0.96 -9.64
CA GLN A 183 17.82 0.30 -8.89
C GLN A 183 18.05 1.48 -9.84
N VAL A 184 17.08 2.38 -9.93
CA VAL A 184 17.12 3.57 -10.81
C VAL A 184 17.34 4.87 -10.04
N LEU A 185 17.05 4.88 -8.73
CA LEU A 185 17.30 6.00 -7.82
C LEU A 185 17.96 5.52 -6.54
N ASN A 186 18.99 6.24 -6.08
CA ASN A 186 19.67 6.01 -4.81
C ASN A 186 19.57 7.26 -3.91
N ALA A 187 18.35 7.71 -3.65
CA ALA A 187 18.07 8.87 -2.83
C ALA A 187 16.68 8.76 -2.18
N PRO A 188 16.46 9.39 -1.01
CA PRO A 188 15.14 9.46 -0.40
C PRO A 188 14.13 10.16 -1.30
N TRP A 189 12.91 9.66 -1.33
CA TRP A 189 11.82 10.21 -2.11
C TRP A 189 10.47 9.99 -1.41
N ASN A 190 9.48 10.82 -1.76
CA ASN A 190 8.10 10.63 -1.35
C ASN A 190 7.14 11.07 -2.48
N ASN A 191 6.18 10.22 -2.79
CA ASN A 191 5.04 10.48 -3.65
C ASN A 191 3.90 9.55 -3.22
N ILE A 192 2.95 10.06 -2.42
CA ILE A 192 1.85 9.25 -1.88
C ILE A 192 0.93 8.69 -2.98
N SER A 193 0.94 9.29 -4.17
CA SER A 193 0.23 8.76 -5.34
C SER A 193 0.75 7.38 -5.77
N SER A 194 2.01 7.07 -5.43
CA SER A 194 2.65 5.77 -5.70
C SER A 194 2.35 4.72 -4.64
N GLN A 195 1.53 5.03 -3.63
CA GLN A 195 1.15 4.05 -2.61
C GLN A 195 0.35 2.91 -3.25
N SER A 196 0.88 1.70 -3.10
CA SER A 196 0.25 0.46 -3.55
C SER A 196 -0.59 -0.17 -2.43
N PHE A 197 -1.42 -1.17 -2.77
CA PHE A 197 -2.17 -1.96 -1.79
C PHE A 197 -1.26 -2.54 -0.70
N GLN A 198 -1.53 -2.17 0.55
CA GLN A 198 -0.70 -2.58 1.70
C GLN A 198 -1.15 -3.92 2.27
N PRO A 199 -0.24 -4.76 2.78
CA PRO A 199 -0.61 -6.02 3.41
C PRO A 199 -1.26 -5.81 4.78
N SER A 200 -2.17 -6.69 5.17
CA SER A 200 -2.79 -6.76 6.50
C SER A 200 -1.87 -7.51 7.48
N LEU A 201 -0.76 -6.88 7.89
CA LEU A 201 0.19 -7.49 8.82
C LEU A 201 -0.26 -7.26 10.26
N GLU A 202 -0.48 -8.36 11.00
CA GLU A 202 -0.80 -8.27 12.43
C GLU A 202 0.40 -7.72 13.22
N PHE A 203 0.16 -6.68 14.02
CA PHE A 203 1.15 -6.16 14.94
C PHE A 203 1.25 -7.08 16.18
N SER A 204 2.30 -7.89 16.25
CA SER A 204 2.51 -8.88 17.33
C SER A 204 3.20 -8.35 18.59
N GLY A 205 3.40 -7.03 18.72
CA GLY A 205 4.09 -6.43 19.86
C GLY A 205 5.60 -6.41 19.70
N ASP A 206 6.33 -6.50 20.82
CA ASP A 206 7.79 -6.48 20.79
C ASP A 206 8.33 -7.78 20.19
N PRO A 207 9.27 -7.69 19.23
CA PRO A 207 9.76 -8.86 18.52
C PRO A 207 10.47 -9.86 19.43
N SER A 208 9.99 -11.11 19.44
CA SER A 208 10.79 -12.23 19.95
C SER A 208 11.80 -12.68 18.88
N PRO A 209 13.09 -12.86 19.23
CA PRO A 209 14.10 -13.40 18.30
C PRO A 209 13.78 -14.85 17.86
N ASP A 210 12.90 -15.54 18.58
CA ASP A 210 12.53 -16.94 18.32
C ASP A 210 11.42 -17.11 17.27
N THR A 211 10.98 -16.01 16.63
CA THR A 211 9.89 -16.03 15.64
C THR A 211 10.22 -15.18 14.42
N ILE A 212 9.65 -15.53 13.26
CA ILE A 212 9.78 -14.72 12.05
C ILE A 212 8.98 -13.43 12.22
N GLN A 213 9.67 -12.30 12.12
CA GLN A 213 9.09 -10.99 11.98
C GLN A 213 8.76 -10.72 10.51
N VAL A 214 7.62 -10.07 10.29
CA VAL A 214 7.14 -9.69 8.98
C VAL A 214 6.90 -8.19 9.00
N LEU A 215 7.54 -7.46 8.09
CA LEU A 215 7.42 -6.02 8.02
C LEU A 215 7.50 -5.54 6.57
N VAL A 216 6.83 -4.43 6.27
CA VAL A 216 7.07 -3.68 5.05
C VAL A 216 8.39 -2.92 5.22
N ASP A 217 9.40 -3.19 4.39
CA ASP A 217 10.75 -2.64 4.53
C ASP A 217 11.05 -1.64 3.41
N PHE A 218 11.80 -0.59 3.77
CA PHE A 218 12.28 0.46 2.87
C PHE A 218 13.80 0.57 2.83
N LYS A 219 14.49 -0.16 3.70
CA LYS A 219 15.95 -0.13 3.82
C LYS A 219 16.59 -1.17 2.92
N GLU A 220 15.95 -2.32 2.79
CA GLU A 220 16.39 -3.39 1.90
C GLU A 220 16.02 -3.07 0.44
N ALA A 221 16.84 -3.55 -0.50
CA ALA A 221 16.58 -3.38 -1.92
C ALA A 221 15.19 -3.95 -2.29
N SER A 222 14.38 -3.15 -2.97
CA SER A 222 13.04 -3.51 -3.44
C SER A 222 13.09 -4.18 -4.82
N TYR A 223 11.96 -4.71 -5.29
CA TYR A 223 11.83 -5.18 -6.67
C TYR A 223 11.24 -4.09 -7.58
N SER A 224 10.18 -3.43 -7.13
CA SER A 224 9.56 -2.29 -7.80
C SER A 224 9.21 -1.23 -6.75
N GLY A 225 9.38 0.05 -7.07
CA GLY A 225 9.17 1.15 -6.13
C GLY A 225 10.22 1.17 -5.01
N GLY A 226 9.83 1.63 -3.82
CA GLY A 226 10.66 1.76 -2.63
C GLY A 226 10.40 0.73 -1.53
N GLY A 227 9.34 -0.09 -1.65
CA GLY A 227 8.90 -1.03 -0.62
C GLY A 227 9.08 -2.51 -0.99
N ASN A 228 9.11 -3.37 0.02
CA ASN A 228 8.94 -4.83 -0.10
C ASN A 228 8.45 -5.41 1.24
N ILE A 229 8.12 -6.70 1.31
CA ILE A 229 7.93 -7.39 2.59
C ILE A 229 9.19 -8.17 2.95
N THR A 230 9.76 -7.90 4.12
CA THR A 230 10.89 -8.64 4.69
C THR A 230 10.41 -9.65 5.73
N PHE A 231 10.93 -10.87 5.64
CA PHE A 231 10.77 -11.96 6.60
C PHE A 231 12.12 -12.23 7.25
N LYS A 232 12.25 -11.94 8.56
CA LYS A 232 13.51 -12.13 9.29
C LYS A 232 13.31 -12.70 10.68
N GLY A 233 14.20 -13.57 11.13
CA GLY A 233 14.13 -14.16 12.46
C GLY A 233 14.79 -15.54 12.49
N THR A 234 14.25 -16.45 13.28
CA THR A 234 14.71 -17.84 13.33
C THR A 234 13.63 -18.81 12.82
N LEU A 235 14.04 -19.85 12.12
CA LEU A 235 13.17 -20.92 11.63
C LEU A 235 13.95 -22.23 11.57
N GLU A 236 13.43 -23.27 12.23
CA GLU A 236 14.01 -24.61 12.22
C GLU A 236 13.80 -25.33 10.87
N ASP A 237 14.69 -26.27 10.50
CA ASP A 237 14.71 -26.93 9.18
C ASP A 237 13.41 -27.63 8.76
N ASN A 238 12.66 -28.19 9.71
CA ASN A 238 11.38 -28.86 9.44
C ASN A 238 10.15 -28.01 9.77
N ALA A 239 10.36 -26.80 10.27
CA ALA A 239 9.30 -25.85 10.56
C ALA A 239 8.88 -25.09 9.30
N TYR A 240 7.70 -24.50 9.37
CA TYR A 240 7.26 -23.48 8.43
C TYR A 240 6.47 -22.44 9.22
N PHE A 241 6.49 -21.22 8.71
CA PHE A 241 5.77 -20.09 9.27
C PHE A 241 4.80 -19.56 8.21
N THR A 242 3.63 -19.11 8.64
CA THR A 242 2.62 -18.52 7.77
C THR A 242 2.14 -17.21 8.35
N THR A 243 1.89 -16.24 7.49
CA THR A 243 1.27 -14.97 7.86
C THR A 243 0.29 -14.51 6.77
N ARG A 244 -0.83 -13.94 7.18
CA ARG A 244 -1.82 -13.42 6.23
C ARG A 244 -1.32 -12.10 5.66
N LEU A 245 -1.29 -11.98 4.34
CA LEU A 245 -0.96 -10.75 3.64
C LEU A 245 -2.21 -10.00 3.21
N PHE A 246 -3.21 -10.72 2.69
CA PHE A 246 -4.40 -10.11 2.11
C PHE A 246 -5.65 -10.93 2.42
N GLN A 247 -6.77 -10.24 2.63
CA GLN A 247 -8.10 -10.83 2.76
C GLN A 247 -8.92 -10.45 1.54
N GLY A 248 -9.17 -11.42 0.66
CA GLY A 248 -9.85 -11.24 -0.62
C GLY A 248 -11.33 -11.58 -0.60
N GLU A 249 -12.02 -11.14 -1.65
CA GLU A 249 -13.39 -11.54 -1.99
C GLU A 249 -13.45 -11.67 -3.52
N LEU A 250 -12.55 -12.47 -4.09
CA LEU A 250 -12.39 -12.60 -5.53
C LEU A 250 -12.98 -13.93 -6.00
N LEU A 251 -14.12 -13.85 -6.70
CA LEU A 251 -14.75 -15.01 -7.32
C LEU A 251 -13.98 -15.44 -8.58
N LEU A 252 -13.54 -16.69 -8.62
CA LEU A 252 -12.88 -17.29 -9.78
C LEU A 252 -13.93 -17.77 -10.78
N ALA A 253 -13.81 -17.29 -12.01
CA ALA A 253 -14.65 -17.67 -13.14
C ALA A 253 -14.00 -18.79 -13.99
N ASP A 254 -14.41 -18.91 -15.26
CA ASP A 254 -13.97 -19.97 -16.17
C ASP A 254 -12.49 -19.86 -16.58
N LEU A 255 -11.94 -18.64 -16.62
CA LEU A 255 -10.55 -18.42 -17.00
C LEU A 255 -9.60 -18.75 -15.84
N PRO A 256 -8.45 -19.39 -16.11
CA PRO A 256 -7.40 -19.54 -15.11
C PRO A 256 -6.96 -18.20 -14.54
N VAL A 257 -6.68 -18.16 -13.25
CA VAL A 257 -6.08 -17.02 -12.57
C VAL A 257 -4.59 -17.28 -12.37
N HIS A 258 -3.79 -16.34 -12.85
CA HIS A 258 -2.34 -16.32 -12.76
C HIS A 258 -1.91 -15.54 -11.52
N PHE A 259 -0.97 -16.13 -10.78
CA PHE A 259 -0.32 -15.55 -9.62
C PHE A 259 1.16 -15.42 -9.93
N ILE A 260 1.67 -14.20 -9.93
CA ILE A 260 3.06 -13.86 -10.23
C ILE A 260 3.62 -13.11 -9.03
N TYR A 261 4.80 -13.46 -8.55
CA TYR A 261 5.42 -12.78 -7.44
C TYR A 261 6.95 -12.87 -7.51
N SER A 262 7.64 -11.83 -7.03
CA SER A 262 9.10 -11.82 -6.96
C SER A 262 9.59 -12.11 -5.55
N VAL A 263 10.59 -12.97 -5.43
CA VAL A 263 11.24 -13.29 -4.16
C VAL A 263 12.74 -13.09 -4.27
N LYS A 264 13.36 -12.67 -3.17
CA LYS A 264 14.82 -12.63 -3.01
C LYS A 264 15.13 -13.20 -1.64
N SER A 265 16.02 -14.18 -1.57
CA SER A 265 16.29 -14.88 -0.31
C SER A 265 17.72 -15.37 -0.21
N ASP A 266 18.15 -15.61 1.02
CA ASP A 266 19.51 -16.07 1.32
C ASP A 266 19.55 -17.59 1.50
N GLY A 267 20.48 -18.24 0.77
CA GLY A 267 20.79 -19.65 0.94
C GLY A 267 19.58 -20.57 0.77
N SER A 268 19.09 -21.17 1.88
CA SER A 268 17.95 -22.08 1.89
C SER A 268 16.60 -21.47 2.23
N CYS A 269 16.56 -20.18 2.53
CA CYS A 269 15.30 -19.55 2.92
C CYS A 269 14.39 -19.48 1.70
N LEU A 270 13.19 -20.02 1.81
CA LEU A 270 12.21 -20.08 0.73
C LEU A 270 10.91 -19.41 1.17
N VAL A 271 10.32 -18.66 0.25
CA VAL A 271 9.00 -18.02 0.41
C VAL A 271 8.08 -18.55 -0.68
N GLY A 272 6.91 -19.03 -0.29
CA GLY A 272 5.78 -19.36 -1.16
C GLY A 272 4.53 -18.59 -0.76
N LEU A 273 3.42 -18.82 -1.46
CA LEU A 273 2.12 -18.27 -1.12
C LEU A 273 1.12 -19.39 -0.81
N SER A 274 0.38 -19.30 0.30
CA SER A 274 -0.83 -20.12 0.50
C SER A 274 -2.05 -19.31 0.09
N LEU A 275 -2.89 -19.91 -0.74
CA LEU A 275 -4.11 -19.34 -1.25
C LEU A 275 -5.29 -20.11 -0.65
N GLU A 276 -6.11 -19.39 0.13
CA GLU A 276 -7.30 -19.97 0.77
C GLU A 276 -8.53 -19.68 -0.08
N PHE A 277 -9.26 -20.74 -0.43
CA PHE A 277 -10.46 -20.68 -1.23
C PHE A 277 -11.67 -21.20 -0.47
N SER A 278 -12.84 -20.64 -0.76
CA SER A 278 -14.13 -21.16 -0.33
C SER A 278 -15.00 -21.54 -1.52
N SER A 279 -15.57 -22.75 -1.51
CA SER A 279 -16.55 -23.19 -2.51
C SER A 279 -17.93 -22.59 -2.23
N THR A 280 -18.86 -22.74 -3.18
CA THR A 280 -20.27 -22.36 -2.99
C THR A 280 -20.94 -23.08 -1.81
N MET A 281 -20.45 -24.26 -1.45
CA MET A 281 -20.91 -25.05 -0.30
C MET A 281 -20.15 -24.71 0.99
N LYS A 282 -19.35 -23.63 0.99
CA LYS A 282 -18.50 -23.16 2.09
C LYS A 282 -17.41 -24.14 2.52
N GLU A 283 -17.03 -25.08 1.66
CA GLU A 283 -15.87 -25.94 1.89
C GLU A 283 -14.60 -25.12 1.66
N ARG A 284 -13.60 -25.30 2.55
CA ARG A 284 -12.32 -24.58 2.47
C ARG A 284 -11.28 -25.44 1.76
N THR A 285 -10.55 -24.83 0.83
CA THR A 285 -9.44 -25.45 0.11
C THR A 285 -8.21 -24.57 0.22
N SER A 286 -7.09 -25.14 0.66
CA SER A 286 -5.81 -24.43 0.74
C SER A 286 -4.88 -24.90 -0.36
N VAL A 287 -4.33 -23.95 -1.14
CA VAL A 287 -3.41 -24.22 -2.24
C VAL A 287 -2.08 -23.52 -1.97
N LEU A 288 -1.03 -24.31 -1.76
CA LEU A 288 0.33 -23.80 -1.63
C LEU A 288 0.97 -23.63 -3.00
N LEU A 289 1.28 -22.40 -3.39
CA LEU A 289 2.27 -22.06 -4.40
C LEU A 289 3.64 -22.09 -3.73
N ALA A 290 4.32 -23.23 -3.78
CA ALA A 290 5.63 -23.38 -3.15
C ALA A 290 6.69 -22.55 -3.89
N SER A 291 7.87 -22.38 -3.32
CA SER A 291 9.04 -21.88 -4.08
C SER A 291 9.53 -22.94 -5.08
N TRP A 292 10.02 -22.47 -6.24
CA TRP A 292 10.67 -23.33 -7.24
C TRP A 292 11.85 -24.10 -6.65
N GLY A 293 12.01 -25.37 -7.03
CA GLY A 293 13.12 -26.19 -6.58
C GLY A 293 12.80 -27.68 -6.45
N ARG A 294 13.23 -28.29 -5.34
CA ARG A 294 13.18 -29.75 -5.09
C ARG A 294 11.75 -30.26 -4.84
N THR A 295 11.00 -30.39 -5.93
CA THR A 295 9.57 -30.79 -5.96
C THR A 295 9.22 -31.95 -5.03
N LEU A 296 9.96 -33.07 -5.07
CA LEU A 296 9.63 -34.25 -4.27
C LEU A 296 9.75 -34.00 -2.76
N LEU A 297 10.79 -33.27 -2.32
CA LEU A 297 11.00 -32.97 -0.90
C LEU A 297 9.95 -31.98 -0.38
N THR A 298 9.63 -30.97 -1.19
CA THR A 298 8.59 -29.98 -0.88
C THR A 298 7.21 -30.63 -0.81
N MET A 299 6.88 -31.50 -1.77
CA MET A 299 5.64 -32.27 -1.75
C MET A 299 5.54 -33.13 -0.50
N ASN A 300 6.58 -33.89 -0.15
CA ASN A 300 6.59 -34.71 1.07
C ASN A 300 6.42 -33.90 2.36
N GLN A 301 6.84 -32.63 2.39
CA GLN A 301 6.71 -31.77 3.56
C GLN A 301 5.31 -31.17 3.72
N PHE A 302 4.59 -30.97 2.62
CA PHE A 302 3.40 -30.12 2.58
C PHE A 302 2.12 -30.79 2.08
N SER A 303 2.19 -31.97 1.45
CA SER A 303 1.02 -32.67 0.92
C SER A 303 0.00 -33.10 1.99
N SER A 304 0.40 -33.20 3.26
CA SER A 304 -0.49 -33.45 4.39
C SER A 304 -1.01 -32.18 5.07
N LYS A 305 -0.49 -31.01 4.70
CA LYS A 305 -0.79 -29.71 5.34
C LYS A 305 -1.67 -28.82 4.47
N PHE A 306 -1.56 -28.95 3.15
CA PHE A 306 -2.32 -28.19 2.17
C PHE A 306 -3.15 -29.13 1.29
N SER A 307 -4.34 -28.68 0.86
CA SER A 307 -5.19 -29.48 -0.04
C SER A 307 -4.51 -29.73 -1.38
N LYS A 308 -3.72 -28.77 -1.86
CA LYS A 308 -2.92 -28.89 -3.08
C LYS A 308 -1.60 -28.13 -2.95
N VAL A 309 -0.54 -28.68 -3.52
CA VAL A 309 0.76 -28.02 -3.66
C VAL A 309 1.07 -27.87 -5.15
N ILE A 310 1.42 -26.66 -5.57
CA ILE A 310 1.78 -26.32 -6.95
C ILE A 310 3.21 -25.78 -6.93
N MET A 311 4.04 -26.32 -7.82
CA MET A 311 5.38 -25.78 -8.05
C MET A 311 5.28 -24.72 -9.16
N PRO A 312 5.60 -23.44 -8.87
CA PRO A 312 5.55 -22.37 -9.86
C PRO A 312 6.58 -22.56 -10.95
N ARG A 313 6.33 -21.98 -12.12
CA ARG A 313 7.34 -21.76 -13.14
C ARG A 313 8.24 -20.62 -12.70
N GLN A 314 9.55 -20.85 -12.71
CA GLN A 314 10.52 -19.77 -12.53
C GLN A 314 10.65 -18.99 -13.84
N VAL A 315 10.48 -17.66 -13.79
CA VAL A 315 10.71 -16.78 -14.92
C VAL A 315 12.01 -16.02 -14.69
N THR A 316 13.05 -16.35 -15.46
CA THR A 316 14.31 -15.61 -15.45
C THR A 316 14.18 -14.35 -16.31
N HIS A 317 14.20 -13.17 -15.68
CA HIS A 317 14.26 -11.89 -16.38
C HIS A 317 15.54 -11.11 -16.03
N SER A 318 16.30 -10.77 -17.09
CA SER A 318 17.35 -9.74 -17.20
C SER A 318 18.59 -9.82 -16.29
N VAL A 319 19.71 -9.31 -16.82
CA VAL A 319 20.97 -9.10 -16.08
C VAL A 319 20.83 -8.04 -14.97
N SER A 320 19.77 -7.22 -15.03
CA SER A 320 19.56 -6.02 -14.19
C SER A 320 18.92 -6.27 -12.82
N ALA A 321 18.47 -7.48 -12.49
CA ALA A 321 17.78 -7.79 -11.23
C ALA A 321 18.51 -8.86 -10.38
N PRO A 322 19.77 -8.63 -9.94
CA PRO A 322 20.56 -9.64 -9.27
C PRO A 322 19.89 -10.13 -7.97
N GLY A 323 19.63 -11.43 -7.89
CA GLY A 323 19.08 -12.11 -6.72
C GLY A 323 17.55 -12.16 -6.63
N TRP A 324 16.83 -11.45 -7.50
CA TRP A 324 15.37 -11.57 -7.58
C TRP A 324 14.97 -12.73 -8.49
N VAL A 325 13.99 -13.52 -8.01
CA VAL A 325 13.42 -14.65 -8.73
C VAL A 325 11.92 -14.43 -8.87
N ILE A 326 11.42 -14.47 -10.09
CA ILE A 326 9.97 -14.39 -10.37
C ILE A 326 9.40 -15.80 -10.39
N GLN A 327 8.34 -15.99 -9.63
CA GLN A 327 7.55 -17.21 -9.55
C GLN A 327 6.21 -16.97 -10.22
N GLU A 328 5.79 -17.86 -11.11
CA GLU A 328 4.51 -17.79 -11.82
C GLU A 328 3.74 -19.10 -11.67
N SER A 329 2.46 -19.01 -11.32
CA SER A 329 1.54 -20.15 -11.26
C SER A 329 0.17 -19.80 -11.82
N SER A 330 -0.59 -20.81 -12.24
CA SER A 330 -1.97 -20.64 -12.68
C SER A 330 -2.89 -21.60 -11.94
N ILE A 331 -4.07 -21.12 -11.52
CA ILE A 331 -5.10 -21.91 -10.87
C ILE A 331 -6.41 -21.77 -11.63
N ALA A 332 -7.05 -22.91 -11.92
CA ALA A 332 -8.42 -22.96 -12.41
C ALA A 332 -9.29 -23.63 -11.36
N MET A 333 -10.12 -22.83 -10.67
CA MET A 333 -11.03 -23.27 -9.61
C MET A 333 -12.36 -22.52 -9.75
N ASN A 334 -13.04 -22.75 -10.87
CA ASN A 334 -14.31 -22.08 -11.18
C ASN A 334 -15.33 -22.21 -10.02
N GLY A 335 -16.04 -21.13 -9.72
CA GLY A 335 -17.03 -21.06 -8.65
C GLY A 335 -16.46 -21.00 -7.24
N HIS A 336 -15.13 -20.98 -7.07
CA HIS A 336 -14.50 -20.74 -5.77
C HIS A 336 -14.20 -19.26 -5.58
N THR A 337 -14.29 -18.78 -4.34
CA THR A 337 -13.86 -17.43 -3.98
C THR A 337 -12.51 -17.51 -3.29
N LEU A 338 -11.51 -16.76 -3.79
CA LEU A 338 -10.25 -16.53 -3.08
C LEU A 338 -10.53 -15.62 -1.88
N THR A 339 -10.36 -16.15 -0.68
CA THR A 339 -10.67 -15.46 0.58
C THR A 339 -9.44 -14.92 1.27
N GLU A 340 -8.28 -15.57 1.15
CA GLU A 340 -7.05 -15.09 1.78
C GLU A 340 -5.80 -15.44 0.95
N ILE A 341 -4.79 -14.58 1.05
CA ILE A 341 -3.43 -14.81 0.53
C ILE A 341 -2.47 -14.72 1.71
N HIS A 342 -1.72 -15.78 1.95
CA HIS A 342 -0.71 -15.87 3.00
C HIS A 342 0.68 -16.03 2.40
N ALA A 343 1.71 -15.49 3.06
CA ALA A 343 3.09 -15.87 2.79
C ALA A 343 3.47 -17.10 3.64
N VAL A 344 4.20 -18.03 3.03
CA VAL A 344 4.68 -19.26 3.68
C VAL A 344 6.21 -19.29 3.65
N CYS A 345 6.83 -19.16 4.81
CA CYS A 345 8.26 -19.21 5.01
C CYS A 345 8.70 -20.61 5.43
N TYR A 346 9.68 -21.19 4.71
CA TYR A 346 10.23 -22.52 5.02
C TYR A 346 11.64 -22.67 4.48
N ARG A 347 12.34 -23.75 4.85
CA ARG A 347 13.70 -24.05 4.40
C ARG A 347 13.75 -25.15 3.36
N SER A 348 14.71 -25.06 2.44
CA SER A 348 15.08 -26.20 1.60
C SER A 348 15.74 -27.30 2.44
N LYS A 349 15.27 -28.55 2.33
CA LYS A 349 15.90 -29.69 3.01
C LYS A 349 17.29 -30.03 2.42
N PRO A 350 18.33 -30.27 3.25
CA PRO A 350 19.65 -30.71 2.79
C PRO A 350 19.58 -32.12 2.19
N GLU A 351 20.54 -32.47 1.31
CA GLU A 351 20.64 -33.87 0.85
C GLU A 351 21.23 -34.76 1.95
N LEU A 352 20.75 -36.01 2.03
CA LEU A 352 21.40 -37.04 2.86
C LEU A 352 22.86 -37.30 2.46
N ASN A 353 23.26 -36.94 1.23
CA ASN A 353 24.63 -37.11 0.72
C ASN A 353 25.54 -35.92 1.02
N GLU A 354 25.03 -34.69 1.16
CA GLU A 354 25.82 -33.52 1.57
C GLU A 354 26.31 -33.67 3.02
N LEU A 355 25.47 -34.25 3.89
CA LEU A 355 25.85 -34.60 5.26
C LEU A 355 26.97 -35.66 5.35
N ARG A 356 27.23 -36.44 4.28
CA ARG A 356 28.24 -37.50 4.25
C ARG A 356 29.58 -37.10 3.64
N LEU A 357 29.60 -36.06 2.80
CA LEU A 357 30.82 -35.60 2.11
C LEU A 357 31.66 -34.65 2.96
N GLU A 358 31.07 -33.98 3.94
CA GLU A 358 31.81 -33.13 4.89
C GLU A 358 32.29 -33.90 6.14
N SER A 359 31.78 -35.11 6.39
CA SER A 359 32.30 -36.04 7.40
C SER A 359 33.52 -36.81 6.85
N GLY A 360 34.57 -36.11 6.46
CA GLY A 360 35.84 -36.69 6.05
C GLY A 360 36.66 -37.18 7.25
N SER A 361 36.77 -38.50 7.40
CA SER A 361 37.83 -39.25 8.11
C SER A 361 38.46 -38.60 9.34
N ASN A 362 37.69 -38.36 10.41
CA ASN A 362 38.12 -38.47 11.79
C ASN A 362 36.87 -38.42 12.67
N GLY A 363 36.69 -39.42 13.54
CA GLY A 363 35.50 -39.61 14.36
C GLY A 363 35.30 -38.51 15.41
N GLN A 364 34.85 -37.34 14.98
CA GLN A 364 34.17 -36.35 15.80
C GLN A 364 32.92 -35.89 15.07
N ASP A 365 31.78 -36.11 15.72
CA ASP A 365 30.43 -35.84 15.23
C ASP A 365 30.17 -34.32 15.27
N TYR A 366 30.78 -33.56 14.36
CA TYR A 366 30.41 -32.17 14.10
C TYR A 366 29.24 -32.18 13.12
N SER A 367 28.03 -32.37 13.62
CA SER A 367 26.86 -31.91 12.88
C SER A 367 27.00 -30.40 12.72
N LEU A 368 27.41 -29.92 11.54
CA LEU A 368 27.34 -28.52 11.15
C LEU A 368 25.85 -28.13 11.17
N ARG A 369 25.34 -27.76 12.35
CA ARG A 369 23.98 -27.25 12.50
C ARG A 369 23.91 -25.97 11.68
N ARG A 370 23.11 -26.01 10.62
CA ARG A 370 22.79 -24.84 9.81
C ARG A 370 22.24 -23.75 10.73
N SER A 371 22.68 -22.51 10.51
CA SER A 371 22.12 -21.37 11.26
C SER A 371 20.60 -21.36 11.11
N PRO A 372 19.83 -21.28 12.22
CA PRO A 372 18.38 -21.15 12.15
C PRO A 372 17.96 -19.75 11.67
N GLU A 373 18.89 -18.83 11.40
CA GLU A 373 18.60 -17.49 10.87
C GLU A 373 17.92 -17.55 9.51
N TYR A 374 16.75 -16.95 9.45
CA TYR A 374 15.90 -16.89 8.28
C TYR A 374 15.88 -15.46 7.75
N PHE A 375 16.11 -15.30 6.44
CA PHE A 375 15.98 -14.02 5.74
C PHE A 375 15.47 -14.23 4.32
N ALA A 376 14.35 -13.58 4.00
CA ALA A 376 13.80 -13.54 2.66
C ALA A 376 12.94 -12.28 2.47
N MET A 377 12.73 -11.91 1.21
CA MET A 377 11.93 -10.77 0.80
C MET A 377 10.94 -11.17 -0.28
N LEU A 378 9.74 -10.59 -0.21
CA LEU A 378 8.69 -10.65 -1.23
C LEU A 378 8.55 -9.25 -1.83
N GLY A 379 8.86 -9.11 -3.13
CA GLY A 379 8.97 -7.82 -3.79
C GLY A 379 7.69 -7.32 -4.46
N HIS A 380 6.86 -8.24 -4.97
CA HIS A 380 5.51 -7.91 -5.46
C HIS A 380 4.61 -9.15 -5.51
N ILE A 381 3.30 -8.92 -5.66
CA ILE A 381 2.31 -9.91 -6.07
C ILE A 381 1.44 -9.30 -7.19
N THR A 382 1.27 -10.04 -8.28
CA THR A 382 0.30 -9.77 -9.35
C THR A 382 -0.66 -10.95 -9.45
N VAL A 383 -1.97 -10.66 -9.49
CA VAL A 383 -3.04 -11.62 -9.75
C VAL A 383 -3.83 -11.15 -10.97
N LYS A 384 -3.94 -11.99 -12.01
CA LYS A 384 -4.62 -11.63 -13.28
C LYS A 384 -5.14 -12.84 -14.05
N THR A 385 -6.09 -12.67 -14.97
CA THR A 385 -6.62 -13.76 -15.82
C THR A 385 -5.89 -13.95 -17.15
N SER A 386 -5.19 -12.92 -17.64
CA SER A 386 -4.44 -12.99 -18.90
C SER A 386 -2.94 -12.89 -18.64
N ILE A 387 -2.17 -13.79 -19.25
CA ILE A 387 -0.70 -13.70 -19.29
C ILE A 387 -0.24 -12.71 -20.37
N GLN A 388 -1.09 -12.41 -21.38
CA GLN A 388 -0.73 -11.39 -22.35
C GLN A 388 -0.61 -10.06 -21.62
N ASN A 389 0.61 -9.53 -21.57
CA ASN A 389 0.82 -8.12 -21.26
C ASN A 389 -0.08 -7.35 -22.23
N LEU A 390 -0.80 -6.34 -21.73
CA LEU A 390 -1.42 -5.38 -22.63
C LEU A 390 -0.29 -4.87 -23.55
N ASP A 391 -0.49 -4.98 -24.86
CA ASP A 391 0.50 -4.51 -25.82
C ASP A 391 0.71 -3.02 -25.56
N PHE A 392 1.87 -2.65 -25.02
CA PHE A 392 2.22 -1.25 -24.81
C PHE A 392 2.15 -0.54 -26.16
N LEU A 393 1.39 0.54 -26.20
CA LEU A 393 1.22 1.32 -27.41
C LEU A 393 2.58 1.88 -27.87
N PRO A 394 2.86 1.88 -29.17
CA PRO A 394 4.10 2.46 -29.67
C PRO A 394 4.15 3.95 -29.35
N SER A 395 5.36 4.51 -29.22
CA SER A 395 5.57 5.93 -28.91
C SER A 395 4.85 6.88 -29.89
N THR A 396 4.62 6.44 -31.13
CA THR A 396 3.85 7.16 -32.15
C THR A 396 2.37 7.35 -31.81
N SER A 397 1.83 6.63 -30.83
CA SER A 397 0.44 6.76 -30.35
C SER A 397 0.26 7.91 -29.37
N TRP A 398 1.36 8.47 -28.86
CA TRP A 398 1.36 9.51 -27.84
C TRP A 398 1.66 10.88 -28.45
N LEU A 399 1.02 11.91 -27.91
CA LEU A 399 1.37 13.31 -28.09
C LEU A 399 2.10 13.75 -26.81
N VAL A 400 3.30 14.30 -26.95
CA VAL A 400 4.11 14.79 -25.82
C VAL A 400 4.48 16.25 -26.08
N GLU A 401 4.30 17.09 -25.07
CA GLU A 401 4.56 18.53 -25.15
C GLU A 401 5.32 19.01 -23.90
N GLY A 402 6.27 19.93 -24.10
CA GLY A 402 6.92 20.66 -23.01
C GLY A 402 6.35 22.07 -22.89
N GLN A 403 5.87 22.41 -21.69
CA GLN A 403 5.31 23.71 -21.33
C GLN A 403 6.15 24.39 -20.25
N TYR A 404 6.03 25.71 -20.15
CA TYR A 404 6.71 26.53 -19.12
C TYR A 404 8.24 26.30 -19.07
N ILE A 405 8.87 26.14 -20.24
CA ILE A 405 10.30 25.87 -20.35
C ILE A 405 11.08 27.09 -19.88
N LYS A 406 11.90 26.92 -18.84
CA LYS A 406 12.78 27.95 -18.30
C LYS A 406 14.20 27.43 -18.22
N TRP A 407 15.12 28.18 -18.83
CA TRP A 407 16.56 27.97 -18.69
C TRP A 407 17.14 29.02 -17.76
N THR A 408 17.92 28.59 -16.77
CA THR A 408 18.62 29.49 -15.84
C THR A 408 20.12 29.20 -15.90
N SER A 409 20.95 30.23 -16.10
CA SER A 409 22.39 30.09 -16.02
C SER A 409 22.82 29.78 -14.58
N GLY A 410 23.61 28.72 -14.39
CA GLY A 410 24.14 28.32 -13.08
C GLY A 410 25.56 28.87 -12.84
N SER A 411 26.19 28.41 -11.76
CA SER A 411 27.60 28.68 -11.48
C SER A 411 28.53 27.90 -12.43
N GLN A 412 29.72 28.47 -12.70
CA GLN A 412 30.85 27.96 -13.50
C GLN A 412 30.59 26.63 -14.25
N GLY A 413 30.04 26.72 -15.46
CA GLY A 413 29.96 25.60 -16.40
C GLY A 413 28.65 24.80 -16.42
N SER A 414 27.63 25.19 -15.63
CA SER A 414 26.31 24.53 -15.58
C SER A 414 25.15 25.48 -15.92
N LYS A 415 23.99 24.91 -16.27
CA LYS A 415 22.70 25.60 -16.34
C LYS A 415 21.59 24.68 -15.83
N SER A 416 20.47 25.25 -15.40
CA SER A 416 19.29 24.49 -14.99
C SER A 416 18.15 24.60 -16.00
N LEU A 417 17.38 23.52 -16.13
CA LEU A 417 16.16 23.43 -16.92
C LEU A 417 14.98 23.16 -16.00
N SER A 418 13.96 24.03 -16.04
CA SER A 418 12.64 23.72 -15.51
C SER A 418 11.64 23.56 -16.65
N VAL A 419 10.78 22.54 -16.59
CA VAL A 419 9.79 22.25 -17.64
C VAL A 419 8.64 21.43 -17.06
N LYS A 420 7.41 21.74 -17.49
CA LYS A 420 6.27 20.85 -17.34
C LYS A 420 6.15 19.99 -18.59
N ILE A 421 6.24 18.68 -18.45
CA ILE A 421 6.01 17.72 -19.52
C ILE A 421 4.55 17.27 -19.41
N ILE A 422 3.81 17.27 -20.50
CA ILE A 422 2.47 16.70 -20.58
C ILE A 422 2.41 15.69 -21.72
N TRP A 423 1.59 14.66 -21.56
CA TRP A 423 1.35 13.69 -22.60
C TRP A 423 -0.13 13.32 -22.68
N LYS A 424 -0.54 12.71 -23.79
CA LYS A 424 -1.85 12.10 -23.95
C LYS A 424 -1.85 11.14 -25.14
N LEU A 425 -2.79 10.20 -25.16
CA LEU A 425 -3.03 9.39 -26.34
C LEU A 425 -3.65 10.22 -27.47
N LYS A 426 -3.28 9.89 -28.71
CA LYS A 426 -3.90 10.46 -29.92
C LYS A 426 -5.35 10.01 -30.05
N ASP A 427 -5.59 8.72 -29.79
CA ASP A 427 -6.87 8.06 -29.90
C ASP A 427 -7.16 7.30 -28.60
N GLY A 428 -8.38 7.44 -28.08
CA GLY A 428 -8.82 6.78 -26.85
C GLY A 428 -8.43 7.54 -25.57
N ASP A 429 -8.48 6.82 -24.45
CA ASP A 429 -8.20 7.31 -23.11
C ASP A 429 -7.02 6.52 -22.50
N ALA A 430 -6.18 7.23 -21.74
CA ALA A 430 -5.00 6.69 -21.10
C ALA A 430 -5.30 6.01 -19.76
N SER A 431 -6.56 5.91 -19.34
CA SER A 431 -7.01 5.23 -18.11
C SER A 431 -6.57 3.76 -17.96
N LEU A 432 -6.11 3.13 -19.05
CA LEU A 432 -5.48 1.81 -19.02
C LEU A 432 -4.09 1.81 -18.35
N PHE A 433 -3.43 2.96 -18.28
CA PHE A 433 -2.07 3.12 -17.77
C PHE A 433 -2.07 4.07 -16.57
N PRO A 434 -2.05 3.53 -15.33
CA PRO A 434 -2.13 4.35 -14.14
C PRO A 434 -0.83 5.08 -13.86
N GLU A 435 0.31 4.54 -14.30
CA GLU A 435 1.63 4.95 -13.84
C GLU A 435 2.61 5.23 -14.99
N TYR A 436 3.44 6.25 -14.80
CA TYR A 436 4.47 6.67 -15.75
C TYR A 436 5.79 6.97 -15.04
N ASN A 437 6.84 6.22 -15.38
CA ASN A 437 8.20 6.50 -14.93
C ASN A 437 8.87 7.51 -15.85
N ILE A 438 9.49 8.54 -15.27
CA ILE A 438 10.06 9.67 -16.00
C ILE A 438 11.58 9.65 -15.87
N TYR A 439 12.26 9.70 -17.02
CA TYR A 439 13.71 9.76 -17.10
C TYR A 439 14.16 10.97 -17.91
N ALA A 440 15.37 11.46 -17.64
CA ALA A 440 16.09 12.38 -18.51
C ALA A 440 17.38 11.74 -19.02
N GLU A 441 17.64 11.89 -20.31
CA GLU A 441 18.90 11.52 -20.93
C GLU A 441 19.75 12.79 -21.05
N LYS A 442 20.83 12.85 -20.25
CA LYS A 442 21.80 13.94 -20.29
C LYS A 442 22.83 13.66 -21.39
N PRO A 443 23.19 14.62 -22.25
CA PRO A 443 24.26 14.43 -23.22
C PRO A 443 25.58 14.17 -22.50
N GLY A 444 26.11 12.95 -22.66
CA GLY A 444 27.40 12.52 -22.10
C GLY A 444 28.57 12.82 -23.04
N ARG A 445 29.80 12.49 -22.59
CA ARG A 445 31.00 12.50 -23.46
C ARG A 445 31.06 11.29 -24.40
N THR A 446 30.24 10.27 -24.16
CA THR A 446 30.09 9.05 -24.96
C THR A 446 28.81 9.11 -25.81
N LEU A 447 28.77 8.34 -26.90
CA LEU A 447 27.64 8.25 -27.85
C LEU A 447 26.32 7.75 -27.21
N GLU A 448 26.38 7.12 -26.03
CA GLU A 448 25.23 6.76 -25.21
C GLU A 448 25.15 7.70 -24.00
N GLY A 449 24.04 8.42 -23.86
CA GLY A 449 23.78 9.33 -22.74
C GLY A 449 23.54 8.58 -21.44
N VAL A 450 23.77 9.24 -20.30
CA VAL A 450 23.41 8.67 -18.98
C VAL A 450 21.93 8.95 -18.75
N GLN A 451 21.14 7.89 -18.65
CA GLN A 451 19.74 7.96 -18.24
C GLN A 451 19.65 8.19 -16.73
N GLU A 452 18.99 9.27 -16.33
CA GLU A 452 18.72 9.63 -14.95
C GLU A 452 17.21 9.50 -14.69
N TYR A 453 16.84 8.74 -13.65
CA TYR A 453 15.46 8.67 -13.20
C TYR A 453 15.07 9.95 -12.44
N LEU A 454 13.92 10.53 -12.80
CA LEU A 454 13.42 11.77 -12.22
C LEU A 454 12.26 11.57 -11.24
N GLY A 455 11.47 10.51 -11.43
CA GLY A 455 10.32 10.21 -10.59
C GLY A 455 9.21 9.51 -11.35
N VAL A 456 8.05 9.42 -10.70
CA VAL A 456 6.86 8.72 -11.19
C VAL A 456 5.65 9.66 -11.17
N ALA A 457 4.79 9.53 -12.18
CA ALA A 457 3.52 10.25 -12.29
C ALA A 457 2.34 9.26 -12.32
N GLN A 458 1.24 9.62 -11.66
CA GLN A 458 -0.06 8.91 -11.74
C GLN A 458 -1.08 9.72 -12.55
N VAL A 459 -0.60 10.72 -13.27
CA VAL A 459 -1.34 11.64 -14.14
C VAL A 459 -0.46 11.92 -15.34
N GLU A 460 -1.06 12.38 -16.45
CA GLU A 460 -0.36 12.60 -17.71
C GLU A 460 0.42 13.93 -17.77
N ALA A 461 1.04 14.28 -16.64
CA ALA A 461 1.88 15.45 -16.49
C ALA A 461 2.98 15.21 -15.45
N PHE A 462 4.16 15.77 -15.70
CA PHE A 462 5.27 15.78 -14.76
C PHE A 462 6.01 17.11 -14.80
N TYR A 463 6.28 17.69 -13.64
CA TYR A 463 7.05 18.92 -13.54
C TYR A 463 8.47 18.62 -13.10
N VAL A 464 9.43 19.03 -13.93
CA VAL A 464 10.86 18.96 -13.63
C VAL A 464 11.30 20.35 -13.19
N SER A 465 11.79 20.47 -11.95
CA SER A 465 12.35 21.72 -11.43
C SER A 465 13.87 21.68 -11.45
N ASP A 466 14.47 22.72 -12.01
CA ASP A 466 15.90 23.02 -11.92
C ASP A 466 16.85 21.84 -12.23
N LEU A 467 16.53 21.03 -13.24
CA LEU A 467 17.38 19.94 -13.71
C LEU A 467 18.73 20.49 -14.17
N VAL A 468 19.79 20.16 -13.44
CA VAL A 468 21.14 20.64 -13.72
C VAL A 468 21.74 19.88 -14.92
N VAL A 469 22.20 20.64 -15.91
CA VAL A 469 22.87 20.12 -17.11
C VAL A 469 24.14 20.93 -17.42
N PRO A 470 25.10 20.37 -18.20
CA PRO A 470 26.25 21.13 -18.69
C PRO A 470 25.84 22.40 -19.44
N SER A 471 26.63 23.47 -19.30
CA SER A 471 26.37 24.77 -19.95
C SER A 471 26.20 24.69 -21.47
N GLY A 472 26.92 23.77 -22.13
CA GLY A 472 26.84 23.54 -23.57
C GLY A 472 25.62 22.73 -24.05
N THR A 473 24.80 22.20 -23.15
CA THR A 473 23.64 21.37 -23.51
C THR A 473 22.57 22.19 -24.23
N SER A 474 22.31 21.97 -25.51
CA SER A 474 21.22 22.69 -26.23
C SER A 474 19.85 22.03 -26.08
N SER A 475 19.82 20.73 -25.81
CA SER A 475 18.59 19.93 -25.69
C SER A 475 18.73 18.86 -24.60
N VAL A 476 17.62 18.52 -23.95
CA VAL A 476 17.50 17.38 -23.03
C VAL A 476 16.39 16.50 -23.57
N ARG A 477 16.64 15.18 -23.62
CA ARG A 477 15.61 14.21 -24.00
C ARG A 477 14.98 13.65 -22.74
N PHE A 478 13.66 13.71 -22.66
CA PHE A 478 12.90 13.05 -21.61
C PHE A 478 12.30 11.76 -22.16
N ILE A 479 12.23 10.73 -21.31
CA ILE A 479 11.64 9.43 -21.62
C ILE A 479 10.51 9.21 -20.63
N ILE A 480 9.32 8.91 -21.16
CA ILE A 480 8.13 8.57 -20.39
C ILE A 480 7.90 7.08 -20.60
N GLN A 481 8.20 6.28 -19.59
CA GLN A 481 7.98 4.84 -19.60
C GLN A 481 6.59 4.56 -19.03
N VAL A 482 5.75 3.94 -19.83
CA VAL A 482 4.38 3.60 -19.47
C VAL A 482 4.38 2.31 -18.64
N CYS A 483 3.65 2.30 -17.52
CA CYS A 483 3.44 1.13 -16.68
C CYS A 483 1.95 0.78 -16.59
N ASN A 484 1.68 -0.51 -16.53
CA ASN A 484 0.34 -1.08 -16.60
C ASN A 484 -0.21 -1.37 -15.20
N VAL A 485 -1.53 -1.54 -15.09
CA VAL A 485 -2.24 -1.83 -13.83
C VAL A 485 -1.79 -3.13 -13.14
N ASP A 486 -1.09 -4.02 -13.86
CA ASP A 486 -0.57 -5.28 -13.33
C ASP A 486 0.90 -5.19 -12.85
N GLY A 487 1.46 -3.98 -12.88
CA GLY A 487 2.83 -3.67 -12.45
C GLY A 487 3.90 -3.85 -13.52
N THR A 488 3.54 -4.28 -14.73
CA THR A 488 4.49 -4.39 -15.83
C THR A 488 4.80 -3.02 -16.43
N CYS A 489 6.05 -2.76 -16.80
CA CYS A 489 6.46 -1.53 -17.47
C CYS A 489 6.98 -1.79 -18.89
N GLN A 490 6.80 -0.80 -19.77
CA GLN A 490 7.36 -0.82 -21.12
C GLN A 490 8.88 -0.92 -21.05
N LYS A 491 9.51 -1.67 -21.96
CA LYS A 491 10.99 -1.68 -22.07
C LYS A 491 11.51 -0.31 -22.52
N LEU A 492 12.56 0.17 -21.87
CA LEU A 492 13.26 1.42 -22.18
C LEU A 492 14.15 1.32 -23.42
#